data_AF-A0A453L0R5-F1
#
_entry.id   AF-A0A453L0R5-F1
#
_cell.length_a   1.000
_cell.length_b   1.000
_cell.length_c   1.000
_cell.angle_alpha   90.00
_cell.angle_beta   90.00
_cell.angle_gamma   90.00
#
_symmetry.space_group_name_H-M   'P 1'
#
loop_
_entity.id
_entity.type
_entity.pdbx_description
1 polymer ?
#
loop_
_entity_poly.entity_id
_entity_poly.type
_entity_poly.pdbx_seq_one_letter_code
_entity_poly.pdbx_strand_id
1 'polypeptide(L)'
;AMADGEPSGAYREFKALVEAADRKFARARDLPLYGGGDHHSRKAFKAYTRLWRLQQDRRRDLVAAGLRRWEIGEVASRIGQLYYARYLRTAEPRSLVGAYVFYEAIYSRGYFAAPAPANANASAAAGGGAKHQGLLIRYKELRFIARFLVVAMLMRRAEAVDHLVARLRSLVQESKSAYPKTNFKEWKQVLQELDRFLKADGAYKGSRSLRYDNLFDSYASNLASIARFHSKRVLKLKEAVLTSYHRNEVKFTELTLDTFRMLQSLEWEPTGSYQIAVKELTENGTMSDQSGPSGLIDIHLSTEISDGNLPSNPQRAIIYHPTVSHLMAGSCHNLRGAFSR
;
A
#
# COMPACT_ATOMS: atom_id res chain seq x y z
N ALA A 1 -12.02 38.11 -28.04
CA ALA A 1 -12.75 37.21 -27.12
C ALA A 1 -12.38 35.78 -27.48
N MET A 2 -11.42 35.19 -26.77
CA MET A 2 -10.99 33.81 -26.99
C MET A 2 -11.95 32.89 -26.23
N ALA A 3 -12.54 31.95 -26.96
CA ALA A 3 -13.46 30.95 -26.45
C ALA A 3 -12.80 30.14 -25.33
N ASP A 4 -13.52 30.01 -24.22
CA ASP A 4 -13.19 29.11 -23.12
C ASP A 4 -12.87 27.71 -23.65
N GLY A 5 -11.66 27.25 -23.37
CA GLY A 5 -11.08 26.03 -23.92
C GLY A 5 -11.84 24.79 -23.47
N GLU A 6 -12.65 24.22 -24.37
CA GLU A 6 -13.15 22.87 -24.20
C GLU A 6 -11.95 21.90 -24.06
N PRO A 7 -11.92 21.02 -23.04
CA PRO A 7 -10.88 20.03 -22.92
C PRO A 7 -10.84 19.16 -24.18
N SER A 8 -9.64 18.94 -24.74
CA SER A 8 -9.42 18.04 -25.87
C SER A 8 -10.16 16.72 -25.67
N GLY A 9 -10.73 16.14 -26.73
CA GLY A 9 -11.46 14.87 -26.66
C GLY A 9 -10.66 13.76 -25.96
N ALA A 10 -9.33 13.79 -26.08
CA ALA A 10 -8.40 12.91 -25.37
C ALA A 10 -8.49 13.03 -23.83
N TYR A 11 -8.58 14.25 -23.31
CA TYR A 11 -8.65 14.50 -21.88
C TYR A 11 -10.03 14.17 -21.31
N ARG A 12 -11.11 14.43 -22.07
CA ARG A 12 -12.46 13.96 -21.73
C ARG A 12 -12.54 12.44 -21.66
N GLU A 13 -11.95 11.74 -22.64
CA GLU A 13 -11.85 10.28 -22.62
C GLU A 13 -11.08 9.78 -21.39
N PHE A 14 -9.92 10.39 -21.10
CA PHE A 14 -9.13 10.07 -19.91
C PHE A 14 -9.95 10.21 -18.62
N LYS A 15 -10.66 11.34 -18.44
CA LYS A 15 -11.52 11.58 -17.28
C LYS A 15 -12.63 10.55 -17.15
N ALA A 16 -13.32 10.23 -18.24
CA ALA A 16 -14.36 9.22 -18.24
C ALA A 16 -13.82 7.83 -17.83
N LEU A 17 -12.61 7.48 -18.26
CA LEU A 17 -11.95 6.23 -17.87
C LEU A 17 -11.53 6.23 -16.40
N VAL A 18 -11.02 7.36 -15.87
CA VAL A 18 -10.72 7.53 -14.44
C VAL A 18 -11.98 7.26 -13.61
N GLU A 19 -13.09 7.94 -13.91
CA GLU A 19 -14.34 7.76 -13.17
C GLU A 19 -14.86 6.32 -13.27
N ALA A 20 -14.78 5.70 -14.46
CA ALA A 20 -15.19 4.32 -14.65
C ALA A 20 -14.30 3.31 -13.90
N ALA A 21 -13.02 3.63 -13.70
CA ALA A 21 -12.09 2.84 -12.90
C ALA A 21 -12.35 3.05 -11.40
N ASP A 22 -12.58 4.29 -10.96
CA ASP A 22 -12.91 4.65 -9.58
C ASP A 22 -14.21 3.99 -9.10
N ARG A 23 -15.26 3.93 -9.94
CA ARG A 23 -16.49 3.20 -9.62
C ARG A 23 -16.23 1.71 -9.36
N LYS A 24 -15.31 1.09 -10.12
CA LYS A 24 -14.93 -0.32 -9.91
C LYS A 24 -14.05 -0.48 -8.67
N PHE A 25 -13.15 0.48 -8.43
CA PHE A 25 -12.33 0.54 -7.24
C PHE A 25 -13.17 0.59 -5.96
N ALA A 26 -14.16 1.48 -5.91
CA ALA A 26 -15.02 1.64 -4.74
C ALA A 26 -15.74 0.31 -4.42
N ARG A 27 -16.34 -0.33 -5.43
CA ARG A 27 -16.96 -1.66 -5.28
C ARG A 27 -15.98 -2.73 -4.79
N ALA A 28 -14.74 -2.71 -5.28
CA ALA A 28 -13.71 -3.65 -4.84
C ALA A 28 -13.20 -3.37 -3.42
N ARG A 29 -13.23 -2.12 -2.95
CA ARG A 29 -12.83 -1.72 -1.61
C ARG A 29 -13.89 -2.06 -0.57
N ASP A 30 -15.16 -1.85 -0.90
CA ASP A 30 -16.27 -1.98 0.07
C ASP A 30 -16.64 -3.45 0.35
N LEU A 31 -16.07 -4.40 -0.40
CA LEU A 31 -16.20 -5.83 -0.15
C LEU A 31 -15.34 -6.25 1.06
N PRO A 32 -15.87 -7.11 1.96
CA PRO A 32 -15.10 -7.68 3.04
C PRO A 32 -13.80 -8.32 2.56
N LEU A 33 -12.78 -8.31 3.42
CA LEU A 33 -11.50 -8.94 3.14
C LEU A 33 -11.59 -10.49 3.13
N TYR A 34 -12.64 -11.04 3.75
CA TYR A 34 -13.01 -12.45 3.72
C TYR A 34 -14.15 -12.69 2.72
N GLY A 35 -14.28 -13.89 2.15
CA GLY A 35 -15.51 -14.23 1.42
C GLY A 35 -15.56 -13.90 -0.08
N GLY A 36 -14.47 -14.03 -0.84
CA GLY A 36 -14.53 -13.96 -2.30
C GLY A 36 -14.85 -12.57 -2.90
N GLY A 37 -13.85 -11.70 -2.98
CA GLY A 37 -13.93 -10.37 -3.61
C GLY A 37 -12.97 -10.17 -4.80
N ASP A 38 -12.27 -11.22 -5.21
CA ASP A 38 -11.17 -11.13 -6.18
C ASP A 38 -11.67 -10.72 -7.59
N HIS A 39 -12.87 -11.12 -8.00
CA HIS A 39 -13.43 -10.74 -9.29
C HIS A 39 -13.64 -9.22 -9.45
N HIS A 40 -14.10 -8.52 -8.41
CA HIS A 40 -14.25 -7.06 -8.43
C HIS A 40 -12.89 -6.37 -8.47
N SER A 41 -11.93 -6.89 -7.70
CA SER A 41 -10.53 -6.42 -7.71
C SER A 41 -9.90 -6.59 -9.10
N ARG A 42 -10.08 -7.75 -9.76
CA ARG A 42 -9.64 -8.00 -11.14
C ARG A 42 -10.26 -7.03 -12.15
N LYS A 43 -11.56 -6.73 -12.01
CA LYS A 43 -12.24 -5.73 -12.85
C LYS A 43 -11.66 -4.32 -12.67
N ALA A 44 -11.35 -3.93 -11.43
CA ALA A 44 -10.70 -2.67 -11.14
C ALA A 44 -9.27 -2.65 -11.73
N PHE A 45 -8.48 -3.70 -11.51
CA PHE A 45 -7.14 -3.85 -12.11
C PHE A 45 -7.17 -3.70 -13.63
N LYS A 46 -8.09 -4.38 -14.32
CA LYS A 46 -8.22 -4.29 -15.79
C LYS A 46 -8.54 -2.85 -16.24
N ALA A 47 -9.43 -2.15 -15.52
CA ALA A 47 -9.78 -0.78 -15.85
C ALA A 47 -8.59 0.18 -15.64
N TYR A 48 -7.89 0.06 -14.52
CA TYR A 48 -6.69 0.87 -14.26
C TYR A 48 -5.53 0.54 -15.19
N THR A 49 -5.36 -0.73 -15.60
CA THR A 49 -4.33 -1.11 -16.57
C THR A 49 -4.60 -0.47 -17.92
N ARG A 50 -5.86 -0.48 -18.38
CA ARG A 50 -6.26 0.21 -19.62
C ARG A 50 -6.02 1.72 -19.52
N LEU A 51 -6.42 2.33 -18.40
CA LEU A 51 -6.20 3.76 -18.13
C LEU A 51 -4.71 4.11 -18.10
N TRP A 52 -3.88 3.28 -17.46
CA TRP A 52 -2.44 3.48 -17.37
C TRP A 52 -1.77 3.41 -18.73
N ARG A 53 -2.14 2.43 -19.58
CA ARG A 53 -1.65 2.34 -20.96
C ARG A 53 -2.03 3.57 -21.77
N LEU A 54 -3.32 3.96 -21.74
CA LEU A 54 -3.76 5.18 -22.45
C LEU A 54 -2.94 6.41 -22.04
N GLN A 55 -2.69 6.57 -20.73
CA GLN A 55 -1.91 7.72 -20.26
C GLN A 55 -0.44 7.63 -20.70
N GLN A 56 0.13 6.43 -20.87
CA GLN A 56 1.50 6.27 -21.37
C GLN A 56 1.56 6.60 -22.86
N ASP A 57 0.66 6.02 -23.65
CA ASP A 57 0.66 6.14 -25.11
C ASP A 57 0.35 7.58 -25.56
N ARG A 58 -0.55 8.27 -24.86
CA ARG A 58 -1.02 9.63 -25.21
C ARG A 58 -0.55 10.70 -24.24
N ARG A 59 0.55 10.48 -23.52
CA ARG A 59 1.03 11.37 -22.45
C ARG A 59 1.17 12.83 -22.91
N ARG A 60 1.78 13.04 -24.08
CA ARG A 60 2.05 14.38 -24.63
C ARG A 60 0.74 15.15 -24.88
N ASP A 61 -0.21 14.52 -25.54
CA ASP A 61 -1.53 15.10 -25.83
C ASP A 61 -2.30 15.41 -24.55
N LEU A 62 -2.28 14.51 -23.57
CA LEU A 62 -2.97 14.68 -22.30
C LEU A 62 -2.39 15.84 -21.49
N VAL A 63 -1.06 15.96 -21.45
CA VAL A 63 -0.37 17.09 -20.79
C VAL A 63 -0.67 18.40 -21.50
N ALA A 64 -0.64 18.41 -22.83
CA ALA A 64 -1.04 19.58 -23.63
C ALA A 64 -2.50 19.98 -23.38
N ALA A 65 -3.38 18.99 -23.13
CA ALA A 65 -4.78 19.20 -22.77
C ALA A 65 -5.01 19.52 -21.27
N GLY A 66 -3.96 19.67 -20.47
CA GLY A 66 -4.04 20.13 -19.09
C GLY A 66 -3.90 19.05 -18.00
N LEU A 67 -3.59 17.80 -18.35
CA LEU A 67 -3.33 16.74 -17.37
C LEU A 67 -2.17 17.13 -16.43
N ARG A 68 -2.44 17.13 -15.13
CA ARG A 68 -1.47 17.48 -14.10
C ARG A 68 -0.73 16.23 -13.58
N ARG A 69 0.51 16.43 -13.11
CA ARG A 69 1.34 15.34 -12.54
C ARG A 69 0.66 14.64 -11.36
N TRP A 70 -0.03 15.37 -10.49
CA TRP A 70 -0.72 14.79 -9.33
C TRP A 70 -1.86 13.85 -9.72
N GLU A 71 -2.49 14.04 -10.88
CA GLU A 71 -3.56 13.16 -11.38
C GLU A 71 -2.99 11.81 -11.79
N ILE A 72 -1.81 11.80 -12.41
CA ILE A 72 -1.07 10.57 -12.73
C ILE A 72 -0.65 9.87 -11.43
N GLY A 73 -0.17 10.63 -10.44
CA GLY A 73 0.15 10.11 -9.12
C GLY A 73 -1.06 9.48 -8.42
N GLU A 74 -2.26 10.03 -8.60
CA GLU A 74 -3.48 9.47 -8.05
C GLU A 74 -3.86 8.13 -8.70
N VAL A 75 -3.77 8.04 -10.04
CA VAL A 75 -3.98 6.77 -10.76
C VAL A 75 -2.97 5.71 -10.30
N ALA A 76 -1.69 6.06 -10.21
CA ALA A 76 -0.65 5.16 -9.70
C ALA A 76 -0.93 4.73 -8.25
N SER A 77 -1.36 5.66 -7.40
CA SER A 77 -1.70 5.38 -6.00
C SER A 77 -2.86 4.40 -5.89
N ARG A 78 -3.85 4.48 -6.79
CA ARG A 78 -4.97 3.54 -6.85
C ARG A 78 -4.53 2.14 -7.27
N ILE A 79 -3.59 2.02 -8.20
CA ILE A 79 -3.00 0.73 -8.58
C ILE A 79 -2.25 0.11 -7.39
N GLY A 80 -1.41 0.89 -6.69
CA GLY A 80 -0.75 0.42 -5.47
C GLY A 80 -1.73 -0.03 -4.38
N GLN A 81 -2.86 0.68 -4.21
CA GLN A 81 -3.93 0.28 -3.30
C GLN A 81 -4.59 -1.06 -3.71
N LEU A 82 -4.76 -1.33 -5.01
CA LEU A 82 -5.30 -2.61 -5.48
C LEU A 82 -4.35 -3.77 -5.19
N TYR A 83 -3.05 -3.57 -5.38
CA TYR A 83 -2.02 -4.52 -5.01
C TYR A 83 -2.02 -4.80 -3.51
N TYR A 84 -2.06 -3.76 -2.69
CA TYR A 84 -2.15 -3.90 -1.24
C TYR A 84 -3.42 -4.64 -0.80
N ALA A 85 -4.57 -4.29 -1.37
CA ALA A 85 -5.83 -4.97 -1.08
C ALA A 85 -5.83 -6.44 -1.51
N ARG A 86 -5.14 -6.78 -2.60
CA ARG A 86 -4.95 -8.18 -3.03
C ARG A 86 -4.06 -8.93 -2.03
N TYR A 87 -2.98 -8.33 -1.56
CA TYR A 87 -2.11 -8.91 -0.52
C TYR A 87 -2.90 -9.21 0.77
N LEU A 88 -3.77 -8.31 1.22
CA LEU A 88 -4.59 -8.55 2.41
C LEU A 88 -5.53 -9.75 2.26
N ARG A 89 -6.05 -10.00 1.05
CA ARG A 89 -6.99 -11.11 0.78
C ARG A 89 -6.33 -12.44 0.49
N THR A 90 -5.21 -12.42 -0.23
CA THR A 90 -4.57 -13.63 -0.79
C THR A 90 -3.34 -14.07 -0.02
N ALA A 91 -2.79 -13.19 0.83
CA ALA A 91 -1.46 -13.33 1.43
C ALA A 91 -0.32 -13.54 0.41
N GLU A 92 -0.53 -13.18 -0.87
CA GLU A 92 0.47 -13.31 -1.93
C GLU A 92 1.56 -12.22 -1.77
N PRO A 93 2.82 -12.56 -1.45
CA PRO A 93 3.89 -11.58 -1.19
C PRO A 93 4.17 -10.67 -2.38
N ARG A 94 4.08 -11.21 -3.61
CA ARG A 94 4.24 -10.44 -4.86
C ARG A 94 3.25 -9.28 -4.97
N SER A 95 2.07 -9.42 -4.38
CA SER A 95 1.10 -8.33 -4.34
C SER A 95 1.55 -7.20 -3.42
N LEU A 96 2.21 -7.50 -2.29
CA LEU A 96 2.75 -6.47 -1.41
C LEU A 96 3.92 -5.72 -2.07
N VAL A 97 4.77 -6.47 -2.78
CA VAL A 97 5.86 -5.94 -3.61
C VAL A 97 5.33 -4.95 -4.64
N GLY A 98 4.31 -5.36 -5.41
CA GLY A 98 3.68 -4.49 -6.39
C GLY A 98 3.20 -3.18 -5.77
N ALA A 99 2.59 -3.23 -4.59
CA ALA A 99 2.17 -2.02 -3.87
C ALA A 99 3.36 -1.11 -3.52
N TYR A 100 4.45 -1.69 -3.01
CA TYR A 100 5.66 -0.95 -2.65
C TYR A 100 6.29 -0.28 -3.87
N VAL A 101 6.49 -1.01 -4.97
CA VAL A 101 7.08 -0.47 -6.21
C VAL A 101 6.27 0.71 -6.74
N PHE A 102 4.94 0.61 -6.76
CA PHE A 102 4.10 1.72 -7.16
C PHE A 102 4.26 2.92 -6.22
N TYR A 103 4.30 2.70 -4.91
CA TYR A 103 4.44 3.79 -3.95
C TYR A 103 5.83 4.44 -3.99
N GLU A 104 6.89 3.67 -4.06
CA GLU A 104 8.25 4.17 -4.23
C GLU A 104 8.40 4.99 -5.52
N ALA A 105 7.85 4.48 -6.63
CA ALA A 105 7.84 5.20 -7.90
C ALA A 105 7.04 6.51 -7.84
N ILE A 106 5.96 6.56 -7.05
CA ILE A 106 5.20 7.80 -6.86
C ILE A 106 5.99 8.81 -6.04
N TYR A 107 6.65 8.31 -4.99
CA TYR A 107 7.44 9.09 -4.06
C TYR A 107 8.66 9.72 -4.75
N SER A 108 9.50 8.89 -5.37
CA SER A 108 10.73 9.30 -6.08
C SER A 108 10.47 10.31 -7.19
N ARG A 109 9.38 10.16 -7.95
CA ARG A 109 9.02 11.07 -9.04
C ARG A 109 8.33 12.36 -8.56
N GLY A 110 8.00 12.46 -7.27
CA GLY A 110 7.36 13.62 -6.67
C GLY A 110 6.05 14.00 -7.35
N TYR A 111 5.15 13.04 -7.66
CA TYR A 111 3.90 13.36 -8.37
C TYR A 111 2.99 14.32 -7.60
N PHE A 112 3.08 14.33 -6.27
CA PHE A 112 2.32 15.23 -5.40
C PHE A 112 3.11 16.46 -4.94
N ALA A 113 4.36 16.62 -5.38
CA ALA A 113 5.15 17.79 -5.02
C ALA A 113 4.45 19.06 -5.50
N ALA A 114 4.46 20.09 -4.66
CA ALA A 114 3.94 21.39 -5.04
C ALA A 114 4.74 21.91 -6.25
N PRO A 115 4.09 22.50 -7.27
CA PRO A 115 4.81 23.15 -8.36
C PRO A 115 5.73 24.22 -7.77
N ALA A 116 6.98 24.25 -8.19
CA ALA A 116 7.93 25.29 -7.78
C ALA A 116 7.30 26.66 -8.08
N PRO A 117 7.29 27.60 -7.13
CA PRO A 117 6.76 28.93 -7.39
C PRO A 117 7.64 29.59 -8.45
N ALA A 118 7.07 29.85 -9.64
CA ALA A 118 7.75 30.60 -10.70
C ALA A 118 8.13 32.03 -10.23
N ASN A 119 7.49 32.52 -9.18
CA ASN A 119 7.88 33.70 -8.39
C ASN A 119 7.14 33.67 -7.03
N ALA A 120 7.74 34.21 -5.97
CA ALA A 120 7.13 34.28 -4.64
C ALA A 120 5.82 35.10 -4.63
N ASN A 121 5.69 36.03 -5.58
CA ASN A 121 4.59 36.99 -5.68
C ASN A 121 3.30 36.39 -6.30
N ALA A 122 3.37 35.31 -7.11
CA ALA A 122 2.16 34.64 -7.61
C ALA A 122 1.41 33.83 -6.55
N SER A 123 2.09 33.41 -5.48
CA SER A 123 1.44 32.66 -4.38
C SER A 123 0.47 33.53 -3.57
N ALA A 124 0.77 34.83 -3.48
CA ALA A 124 -0.09 35.83 -2.84
C ALA A 124 -1.30 36.17 -3.72
N ALA A 125 -1.12 36.24 -5.04
CA ALA A 125 -2.16 36.55 -6.03
C ALA A 125 -3.05 35.34 -6.41
N ALA A 126 -2.73 34.12 -5.94
CA ALA A 126 -3.52 32.94 -6.21
C ALA A 126 -4.93 33.07 -5.62
N GLY A 127 -5.94 33.13 -6.49
CA GLY A 127 -7.35 33.18 -6.12
C GLY A 127 -7.78 32.00 -5.24
N GLY A 128 -8.92 32.13 -4.56
CA GLY A 128 -9.42 31.14 -3.60
C GLY A 128 -9.47 29.70 -4.13
N GLY A 129 -9.79 29.52 -5.42
CA GLY A 129 -9.83 28.21 -6.07
C GLY A 129 -8.46 27.51 -6.18
N ALA A 130 -7.39 28.24 -6.49
CA ALA A 130 -6.04 27.67 -6.61
C ALA A 130 -5.48 27.26 -5.23
N LYS A 131 -5.75 28.06 -4.19
CA LYS A 131 -5.40 27.71 -2.80
C LYS A 131 -6.16 26.47 -2.34
N HIS A 132 -7.45 26.36 -2.66
CA HIS A 132 -8.25 25.17 -2.36
C HIS A 132 -7.72 23.91 -3.05
N GLN A 133 -7.39 23.98 -4.34
CA GLN A 133 -6.82 22.84 -5.07
C GLN A 133 -5.47 22.40 -4.47
N GLY A 134 -4.58 23.36 -4.16
CA GLY A 134 -3.31 23.05 -3.51
C GLY A 134 -3.50 22.32 -2.17
N LEU A 135 -4.48 22.74 -1.38
CA LEU A 135 -4.83 22.07 -0.12
C LEU A 135 -5.33 20.64 -0.34
N LEU A 136 -6.16 20.40 -1.36
CA LEU A 136 -6.62 19.05 -1.71
C LEU A 136 -5.45 18.14 -2.13
N ILE A 137 -4.48 18.65 -2.88
CA ILE A 137 -3.28 17.91 -3.27
C ILE A 137 -2.45 17.56 -2.03
N ARG A 138 -2.27 18.49 -1.08
CA ARG A 138 -1.59 18.21 0.19
C ARG A 138 -2.27 17.09 0.97
N TYR A 139 -3.60 17.09 1.05
CA TYR A 139 -4.32 15.99 1.68
C TYR A 139 -4.19 14.65 0.91
N LYS A 140 -4.02 14.67 -0.40
CA LYS A 140 -3.71 13.45 -1.17
C LYS A 140 -2.30 12.94 -0.85
N GLU A 141 -1.31 13.83 -0.81
CA GLU A 141 0.09 13.51 -0.45
C GLU A 141 0.18 12.92 0.97
N LEU A 142 -0.44 13.57 1.96
CA LEU A 142 -0.46 13.11 3.35
C LEU A 142 -1.04 11.69 3.47
N ARG A 143 -2.19 11.42 2.81
CA ARG A 143 -2.80 10.08 2.81
C ARG A 143 -1.99 9.07 2.02
N PHE A 144 -1.29 9.51 0.98
CA PHE A 144 -0.39 8.66 0.20
C PHE A 144 0.80 8.21 1.06
N ILE A 145 1.50 9.13 1.73
CA ILE A 145 2.64 8.80 2.60
C ILE A 145 2.21 7.87 3.75
N ALA A 146 1.05 8.11 4.37
CA ALA A 146 0.52 7.23 5.41
C ALA A 146 0.28 5.79 4.90
N ARG A 147 -0.22 5.62 3.68
CA ARG A 147 -0.39 4.28 3.07
C ARG A 147 0.95 3.64 2.70
N PHE A 148 1.91 4.44 2.25
CA PHE A 148 3.23 3.94 1.94
C PHE A 148 3.95 3.44 3.19
N LEU A 149 3.84 4.17 4.31
CA LEU A 149 4.33 3.73 5.62
C LEU A 149 3.80 2.34 6.01
N VAL A 150 2.49 2.10 5.85
CA VAL A 150 1.90 0.78 6.14
C VAL A 150 2.55 -0.34 5.32
N VAL A 151 2.73 -0.12 4.01
CA VAL A 151 3.37 -1.10 3.13
C VAL A 151 4.85 -1.30 3.47
N ALA A 152 5.60 -0.22 3.74
CA ALA A 152 7.01 -0.29 4.12
C ALA A 152 7.21 -1.05 5.45
N MET A 153 6.34 -0.82 6.44
CA MET A 153 6.33 -1.56 7.71
C MET A 153 6.04 -3.05 7.47
N LEU A 154 5.04 -3.39 6.65
CA LEU A 154 4.70 -4.79 6.34
C LEU A 154 5.85 -5.52 5.62
N MET A 155 6.60 -4.81 4.78
CA MET A 155 7.80 -5.33 4.11
C MET A 155 9.06 -5.34 4.99
N ARG A 156 9.00 -4.86 6.25
CA ARG A 156 10.14 -4.72 7.17
C ARG A 156 11.29 -3.86 6.62
N ARG A 157 10.98 -2.81 5.84
CA ARG A 157 11.98 -1.86 5.31
C ARG A 157 12.24 -0.74 6.31
N ALA A 158 13.06 -0.99 7.34
CA ALA A 158 13.30 -0.04 8.43
C ALA A 158 13.75 1.35 7.95
N GLU A 159 14.74 1.41 7.05
CA GLU A 159 15.25 2.67 6.50
C GLU A 159 14.17 3.46 5.74
N ALA A 160 13.35 2.77 4.94
CA ALA A 160 12.24 3.40 4.24
C ALA A 160 11.18 3.91 5.22
N VAL A 161 10.89 3.17 6.30
CA VAL A 161 9.98 3.61 7.36
C VAL A 161 10.51 4.89 8.01
N ASP A 162 11.78 4.93 8.42
CA ASP A 162 12.38 6.10 9.07
C ASP A 162 12.35 7.33 8.15
N HIS A 163 12.69 7.15 6.87
CA HIS A 163 12.62 8.21 5.87
C HIS A 163 11.19 8.75 5.68
N LEU A 164 10.21 7.86 5.53
CA LEU A 164 8.81 8.23 5.32
C LEU A 164 8.18 8.88 6.55
N VAL A 165 8.58 8.46 7.76
CA VAL A 165 8.16 9.10 9.01
C VAL A 165 8.66 10.55 9.05
N ALA A 166 9.95 10.77 8.77
CA ALA A 166 10.54 12.10 8.72
C ALA A 166 9.82 12.98 7.68
N ARG A 167 9.56 12.44 6.49
CA ARG A 167 8.82 13.16 5.44
C ARG A 167 7.40 13.49 5.85
N LEU A 168 6.65 12.56 6.47
CA LEU A 168 5.27 12.82 6.92
C LEU A 168 5.24 13.96 7.96
N ARG A 169 6.18 13.96 8.92
CA ARG A 169 6.31 15.04 9.91
C ARG A 169 6.56 16.38 9.23
N SER A 170 7.55 16.45 8.34
CA SER A 170 7.88 17.65 7.57
C SER A 170 6.68 18.14 6.77
N LEU A 171 6.00 17.25 6.04
CA LEU A 171 4.84 17.57 5.21
C LEU A 171 3.66 18.14 6.01
N VAL A 172 3.41 17.62 7.22
CA VAL A 172 2.39 18.18 8.12
C VAL A 172 2.75 19.60 8.57
N GLN A 173 4.03 19.89 8.83
CA GLN A 173 4.47 21.24 9.21
C GLN A 173 4.41 22.20 8.02
N GLU A 174 4.90 21.78 6.84
CA GLU A 174 4.78 22.54 5.59
C GLU A 174 3.31 22.87 5.27
N SER A 175 2.40 21.92 5.48
CA SER A 175 0.97 22.13 5.20
C SER A 175 0.35 23.11 6.18
N LYS A 176 0.73 23.08 7.47
CA LYS A 176 0.26 24.06 8.46
C LYS A 176 0.75 25.47 8.17
N SER A 177 2.01 25.62 7.78
CA SER A 177 2.57 26.93 7.44
C SER A 177 1.97 27.49 6.15
N ALA A 178 1.76 26.65 5.14
CA ALA A 178 1.14 27.04 3.87
C ALA A 178 -0.36 27.36 3.98
N TYR A 179 -1.07 26.75 4.95
CA TYR A 179 -2.51 26.93 5.15
C TYR A 179 -2.88 27.21 6.61
N PRO A 180 -2.54 28.41 7.16
CA PRO A 180 -2.73 28.72 8.59
C PRO A 180 -4.19 28.71 9.06
N LYS A 181 -5.14 28.95 8.14
CA LYS A 181 -6.59 28.94 8.41
C LYS A 181 -7.19 27.52 8.43
N THR A 182 -6.42 26.50 8.05
CA THR A 182 -6.89 25.12 7.97
C THR A 182 -6.49 24.35 9.23
N ASN A 183 -7.44 23.59 9.78
CA ASN A 183 -7.19 22.76 10.95
C ASN A 183 -6.54 21.42 10.58
N PHE A 184 -5.28 21.20 11.00
CA PHE A 184 -4.54 19.94 10.81
C PHE A 184 -4.48 19.07 12.07
N LYS A 185 -5.43 19.21 13.01
CA LYS A 185 -5.45 18.45 14.27
C LYS A 185 -5.50 16.93 14.04
N GLU A 186 -6.28 16.47 13.06
CA GLU A 186 -6.36 15.04 12.70
C GLU A 186 -4.98 14.48 12.30
N TRP A 187 -4.22 15.23 11.49
CA TRP A 187 -2.88 14.82 11.08
C TRP A 187 -1.86 14.85 12.23
N LYS A 188 -2.04 15.75 13.19
CA LYS A 188 -1.26 15.71 14.45
C LYS A 188 -1.57 14.44 15.24
N GLN A 189 -2.84 14.03 15.30
CA GLN A 189 -3.23 12.77 15.93
C GLN A 189 -2.64 11.57 15.19
N VAL A 190 -2.68 11.54 13.85
CA VAL A 190 -2.05 10.48 13.04
C VAL A 190 -0.56 10.35 13.33
N LEU A 191 0.17 11.45 13.48
CA LEU A 191 1.58 11.43 13.88
C LEU A 191 1.79 10.86 15.29
N GLN A 192 0.94 11.23 16.25
CA GLN A 192 1.02 10.69 17.61
C GLN A 192 0.71 9.19 17.66
N GLU A 193 -0.27 8.74 16.87
CA GLU A 193 -0.60 7.32 16.69
C GLU A 193 0.59 6.56 16.07
N LEU A 194 1.21 7.11 15.03
CA LEU A 194 2.42 6.56 14.40
C LEU A 194 3.59 6.44 15.40
N ASP A 195 3.87 7.48 16.16
CA ASP A 195 4.95 7.48 17.15
C ASP A 195 4.73 6.43 18.24
N ARG A 196 3.49 6.31 18.73
CA ARG A 196 3.10 5.26 19.70
C ARG A 196 3.22 3.87 19.10
N PHE A 197 2.78 3.69 17.86
CA PHE A 197 2.87 2.42 17.14
C PHE A 197 4.33 1.97 16.99
N LEU A 198 5.19 2.83 16.45
CA LEU A 198 6.61 2.51 16.23
C LEU A 198 7.37 2.32 17.54
N LYS A 199 7.02 3.06 18.60
CA LYS A 199 7.60 2.85 19.93
C LYS A 199 7.23 1.48 20.50
N ALA A 200 5.96 1.09 20.39
CA ALA A 200 5.47 -0.18 20.89
C ALA A 200 6.00 -1.38 20.07
N ASP A 201 6.16 -1.21 18.76
CA ASP A 201 6.78 -2.20 17.88
C ASP A 201 8.30 -2.30 18.10
N GLY A 202 8.96 -1.15 18.27
CA GLY A 202 10.41 -1.03 18.51
C GLY A 202 10.89 -1.81 19.73
N ALA A 203 10.07 -1.94 20.77
CA ALA A 203 10.37 -2.76 21.95
C ALA A 203 10.61 -4.24 21.63
N TYR A 204 10.14 -4.72 20.47
CA TYR A 204 10.33 -6.10 19.99
C TYR A 204 11.46 -6.25 18.96
N LYS A 205 12.10 -5.17 18.49
CA LYS A 205 13.19 -5.24 17.50
C LYS A 205 14.44 -5.98 18.00
N GLY A 206 14.60 -6.14 19.31
CA GLY A 206 15.66 -6.96 19.93
C GLY A 206 15.26 -8.41 20.23
N SER A 207 14.01 -8.80 19.94
CA SER A 207 13.50 -10.16 20.10
C SER A 207 13.43 -10.85 18.74
N ARG A 208 13.49 -12.18 18.74
CA ARG A 208 13.45 -13.09 17.57
C ARG A 208 12.49 -12.58 16.47
N SER A 209 12.88 -12.78 15.21
CA SER A 209 12.01 -12.52 14.05
C SER A 209 10.63 -13.11 14.27
N LEU A 210 9.58 -12.30 14.09
CA LEU A 210 8.20 -12.76 14.21
C LEU A 210 7.81 -13.74 13.10
N ARG A 211 8.50 -13.70 11.95
CA ARG A 211 8.20 -14.49 10.75
C ARG A 211 8.55 -15.96 10.92
N TYR A 212 7.89 -16.81 10.15
CA TYR A 212 8.21 -18.24 10.08
C TYR A 212 9.58 -18.43 9.42
N ASP A 213 10.42 -19.24 10.06
CA ASP A 213 11.70 -19.69 9.51
C ASP A 213 11.80 -21.20 9.78
N ASN A 214 12.24 -21.95 8.77
CA ASN A 214 12.42 -23.40 8.85
C ASN A 214 13.41 -23.82 9.95
N LEU A 215 14.39 -22.97 10.29
CA LEU A 215 15.33 -23.20 11.40
C LEU A 215 14.63 -23.19 12.77
N PHE A 216 13.42 -22.63 12.80
CA PHE A 216 12.67 -22.27 13.98
C PHE A 216 11.32 -22.98 14.07
N ASP A 217 10.98 -23.79 13.06
CA ASP A 217 9.75 -24.57 13.03
C ASP A 217 9.80 -25.70 14.06
N SER A 218 9.12 -25.43 15.16
CA SER A 218 8.38 -26.35 16.02
C SER A 218 8.96 -27.76 16.20
N TYR A 219 9.77 -27.91 17.26
CA TYR A 219 9.93 -29.12 18.06
C TYR A 219 9.60 -30.45 17.37
N ALA A 220 10.65 -31.19 16.99
CA ALA A 220 10.54 -32.55 16.45
C ALA A 220 9.63 -33.49 17.27
N SER A 221 9.38 -33.19 18.55
CA SER A 221 8.45 -33.92 19.42
C SER A 221 6.97 -33.81 19.02
N ASN A 222 6.52 -32.71 18.40
CA ASN A 222 5.13 -32.56 17.93
C ASN A 222 4.85 -33.38 16.66
N LEU A 223 5.88 -33.67 15.86
CA LEU A 223 5.76 -34.57 14.71
C LEU A 223 5.40 -36.00 15.16
N ALA A 224 5.87 -36.44 16.33
CA ALA A 224 5.64 -37.80 16.82
C ALA A 224 4.18 -38.10 17.20
N SER A 225 3.42 -37.12 17.69
CA SER A 225 1.99 -37.29 18.01
C SER A 225 1.11 -37.30 16.76
N ILE A 226 1.48 -36.51 15.75
CA ILE A 226 0.77 -36.37 14.47
C ILE A 226 1.10 -37.53 13.51
N ALA A 227 2.33 -38.04 13.52
CA ALA A 227 2.78 -39.16 12.70
C ALA A 227 1.94 -40.44 12.91
N ARG A 228 1.32 -40.58 14.08
CA ARG A 228 0.41 -41.70 14.42
C ARG A 228 -0.86 -41.72 13.55
N PHE A 229 -1.31 -40.54 13.11
CA PHE A 229 -2.51 -40.40 12.27
C PHE A 229 -2.14 -40.28 10.79
N HIS A 230 -0.99 -39.65 10.47
CA HIS A 230 -0.55 -39.43 9.10
C HIS A 230 0.97 -39.56 8.95
N SER A 231 1.48 -40.79 8.90
CA SER A 231 2.92 -41.10 8.78
C SER A 231 3.62 -40.53 7.52
N LYS A 232 2.85 -40.04 6.54
CA LYS A 232 3.37 -39.49 5.26
C LYS A 232 2.89 -38.06 4.95
N ARG A 233 2.11 -37.40 5.81
CA ARG A 233 1.59 -36.04 5.52
C ARG A 233 2.06 -35.02 6.55
N VAL A 234 2.73 -33.98 6.06
CA VAL A 234 3.07 -32.78 6.83
C VAL A 234 1.82 -31.90 6.92
N LEU A 235 1.41 -31.53 8.14
CA LEU A 235 0.36 -30.54 8.34
C LEU A 235 0.85 -29.17 7.87
N LYS A 236 0.01 -28.44 7.14
CA LYS A 236 0.31 -27.09 6.67
C LYS A 236 -0.80 -26.15 7.13
N LEU A 237 -0.41 -25.03 7.74
CA LEU A 237 -1.35 -23.96 8.04
C LEU A 237 -1.83 -23.37 6.70
N LYS A 238 -3.10 -23.60 6.36
CA LYS A 238 -3.68 -23.13 5.09
C LYS A 238 -4.36 -21.76 5.24
N GLU A 239 -5.07 -21.55 6.35
CA GLU A 239 -5.91 -20.38 6.58
C GLU A 239 -5.90 -19.99 8.06
N ALA A 240 -6.03 -18.70 8.34
CA ALA A 240 -6.08 -18.13 9.69
C ALA A 240 -7.15 -17.04 9.78
N VAL A 241 -7.81 -16.93 10.94
CA VAL A 241 -8.68 -15.80 11.27
C VAL A 241 -7.95 -14.96 12.30
N LEU A 242 -7.66 -13.70 11.95
CA LEU A 242 -6.96 -12.75 12.81
C LEU A 242 -8.00 -11.83 13.44
N THR A 243 -8.10 -11.88 14.76
CA THR A 243 -9.09 -11.10 15.51
C THR A 243 -8.43 -10.30 16.61
N SER A 244 -8.88 -9.07 16.78
CA SER A 244 -8.47 -8.21 17.89
C SER A 244 -9.70 -7.63 18.58
N TYR A 245 -9.68 -7.51 19.91
CA TYR A 245 -10.84 -7.18 20.74
C TYR A 245 -10.51 -6.17 21.86
N HIS A 246 -9.47 -5.37 21.74
CA HIS A 246 -9.07 -4.45 22.80
C HIS A 246 -9.53 -3.01 22.51
N ARG A 247 -10.15 -2.35 23.51
CA ARG A 247 -10.85 -1.06 23.33
C ARG A 247 -9.91 0.14 23.08
N ASN A 248 -8.62 -0.01 23.39
CA ASN A 248 -7.58 1.01 23.26
C ASN A 248 -6.32 0.48 22.54
N GLU A 249 -6.50 -0.29 21.47
CA GLU A 249 -5.36 -0.82 20.70
C GLU A 249 -4.48 0.28 20.14
N VAL A 250 -3.17 0.09 20.30
CA VAL A 250 -2.19 0.89 19.57
C VAL A 250 -2.37 0.60 18.10
N LYS A 251 -2.60 1.63 17.30
CA LYS A 251 -2.83 1.51 15.86
C LYS A 251 -2.17 2.65 15.11
N PHE A 252 -1.98 2.41 13.82
CA PHE A 252 -1.67 3.45 12.86
C PHE A 252 -2.58 3.27 11.66
N THR A 253 -3.39 4.29 11.36
CA THR A 253 -4.48 4.20 10.37
C THR A 253 -5.50 3.11 10.75
N GLU A 254 -5.75 2.14 9.88
CA GLU A 254 -6.62 1.00 10.10
C GLU A 254 -5.87 -0.25 10.61
N LEU A 255 -4.54 -0.18 10.71
CA LEU A 255 -3.70 -1.31 11.11
C LEU A 255 -3.39 -1.24 12.62
N THR A 256 -3.93 -2.20 13.38
CA THR A 256 -3.61 -2.33 14.81
C THR A 256 -2.30 -3.08 15.00
N LEU A 257 -1.60 -2.81 16.12
CA LEU A 257 -0.31 -3.42 16.42
C LEU A 257 -0.41 -4.95 16.51
N ASP A 258 -1.48 -5.45 17.12
CA ASP A 258 -1.72 -6.89 17.25
C ASP A 258 -1.96 -7.53 15.88
N THR A 259 -2.79 -6.90 15.04
CA THR A 259 -2.98 -7.34 13.65
C THR A 259 -1.67 -7.31 12.88
N PHE A 260 -0.86 -6.26 13.01
CA PHE A 260 0.44 -6.17 12.37
C PHE A 260 1.37 -7.31 12.80
N ARG A 261 1.47 -7.59 14.09
CA ARG A 261 2.31 -8.68 14.63
C ARG A 261 1.82 -10.05 14.17
N MET A 262 0.51 -10.30 14.25
CA MET A 262 -0.10 -11.54 13.74
C MET A 262 0.16 -11.71 12.24
N LEU A 263 0.06 -10.62 11.45
CA LEU A 263 0.41 -10.64 10.03
C LEU A 263 1.87 -11.00 9.81
N GLN A 264 2.80 -10.39 10.54
CA GLN A 264 4.22 -10.73 10.45
C GLN A 264 4.44 -12.20 10.83
N SER A 265 3.75 -12.72 11.85
CA SER A 265 3.90 -14.12 12.25
C SER A 265 3.34 -15.15 11.28
N LEU A 266 2.60 -14.73 10.25
CA LEU A 266 2.09 -15.62 9.20
C LEU A 266 2.84 -15.47 7.88
N GLU A 267 3.90 -14.66 7.84
CA GLU A 267 4.75 -14.50 6.65
C GLU A 267 6.00 -15.35 6.80
N TRP A 268 6.44 -15.98 5.71
CA TRP A 268 7.75 -16.64 5.66
C TRP A 268 8.88 -15.60 5.68
N GLU A 269 9.92 -15.90 6.44
CA GLU A 269 11.23 -15.28 6.32
C GLU A 269 11.88 -15.84 5.05
N PRO A 270 12.13 -15.02 4.01
CA PRO A 270 12.90 -15.49 2.87
C PRO A 270 14.28 -15.87 3.39
N THR A 271 14.73 -17.07 3.04
CA THR A 271 16.03 -17.60 3.46
C THR A 271 17.11 -16.75 2.80
N GLY A 272 17.59 -15.72 3.50
CA GLY A 272 18.48 -14.70 2.97
C GLY A 272 18.04 -13.32 3.45
N SER A 273 18.83 -12.74 4.35
CA SER A 273 18.68 -11.37 4.82
C SER A 273 18.38 -10.42 3.67
N TYR A 274 17.36 -9.57 3.82
CA TYR A 274 17.13 -8.42 2.95
C TYR A 274 18.24 -7.37 3.16
N GLN A 275 19.50 -7.71 2.88
CA GLN A 275 20.52 -6.71 2.54
C GLN A 275 20.36 -6.41 1.06
N ILE A 276 19.34 -5.61 0.72
CA ILE A 276 19.42 -4.88 -0.54
C ILE A 276 20.48 -3.80 -0.33
N ALA A 277 21.49 -3.83 -1.19
CA ALA A 277 22.52 -2.82 -1.26
C ALA A 277 21.89 -1.43 -1.31
N VAL A 278 22.16 -0.65 -0.26
CA VAL A 278 22.01 0.80 -0.24
C VAL A 278 22.93 1.38 -1.31
N LYS A 279 22.39 1.49 -2.52
CA LYS A 279 22.90 2.32 -3.63
C LYS A 279 21.65 2.56 -4.47
N GLU A 280 20.97 3.70 -4.45
CA GLU A 280 21.45 5.07 -4.38
C GLU A 280 20.35 5.93 -3.72
N LEU A 281 20.61 6.46 -2.52
CA LEU A 281 19.91 7.63 -1.99
C LEU A 281 20.85 8.84 -1.91
N THR A 282 21.99 8.78 -2.61
CA THR A 282 23.01 9.82 -2.57
C THR A 282 23.40 10.18 -4.00
N GLU A 283 23.00 11.39 -4.39
CA GLU A 283 23.65 12.27 -5.37
C GLU A 283 24.13 11.66 -6.69
N ASN A 284 23.39 11.89 -7.78
CA ASN A 284 23.84 12.82 -8.82
C ASN A 284 22.76 13.02 -9.90
N GLY A 285 22.50 14.28 -10.23
CA GLY A 285 21.55 14.66 -11.25
C GLY A 285 22.03 14.27 -12.65
N THR A 286 21.30 13.37 -13.30
CA THR A 286 21.14 13.38 -14.76
C THR A 286 19.70 12.98 -15.09
N MET A 287 18.98 13.88 -15.77
CA MET A 287 17.62 13.69 -16.23
C MET A 287 17.63 12.68 -17.39
N SER A 288 17.18 11.45 -17.14
CA SER A 288 16.86 10.48 -18.21
C SER A 288 15.37 10.21 -18.23
N ASP A 289 14.74 10.58 -19.34
CA ASP A 289 13.31 10.69 -19.55
C ASP A 289 12.64 9.34 -19.90
N GLN A 290 12.96 8.29 -19.14
CA GLN A 290 12.35 6.97 -19.32
C GLN A 290 11.02 6.89 -18.56
N SER A 291 9.97 7.39 -19.21
CA SER A 291 8.61 7.45 -18.69
C SER A 291 7.89 6.10 -18.72
N GLY A 292 8.18 5.25 -17.75
CA GLY A 292 7.34 4.08 -17.41
C GLY A 292 7.83 3.35 -16.17
N PRO A 293 6.99 2.60 -15.44
CA PRO A 293 7.47 1.50 -14.63
C PRO A 293 7.82 0.35 -15.59
N SER A 294 8.94 0.47 -16.31
CA SER A 294 9.37 -0.51 -17.31
C SER A 294 10.50 -1.38 -16.77
N GLY A 295 10.20 -2.67 -16.62
CA GLY A 295 11.05 -3.80 -17.02
C GLY A 295 12.31 -4.14 -16.20
N LEU A 296 13.07 -3.17 -15.73
CA LEU A 296 14.38 -3.43 -15.07
C LEU A 296 14.27 -3.61 -13.55
N ILE A 297 13.28 -2.95 -12.93
CA ILE A 297 13.02 -3.03 -11.48
C ILE A 297 12.24 -4.32 -11.13
N ASP A 298 11.64 -4.97 -12.14
CA ASP A 298 10.67 -6.08 -12.01
C ASP A 298 11.35 -7.46 -11.83
N ILE A 299 12.61 -7.62 -12.23
CA ILE A 299 13.27 -8.94 -12.28
C ILE A 299 13.98 -9.26 -10.96
N HIS A 300 14.60 -8.27 -10.31
CA HIS A 300 15.37 -8.53 -9.09
C HIS A 300 14.45 -8.72 -7.86
N LEU A 301 13.46 -7.84 -7.69
CA LEU A 301 12.55 -7.87 -6.53
C LEU A 301 11.54 -9.03 -6.57
N SER A 302 11.19 -9.51 -7.77
CA SER A 302 10.30 -10.67 -7.98
C SER A 302 11.04 -12.00 -7.79
N THR A 303 12.31 -12.07 -8.19
CA THR A 303 13.19 -13.24 -8.02
C THR A 303 13.60 -13.43 -6.56
N GLU A 304 13.83 -12.34 -5.81
CA GLU A 304 14.25 -12.38 -4.39
C GLU A 304 13.17 -12.86 -3.41
N ILE A 305 11.89 -12.65 -3.71
CA ILE A 305 10.76 -13.00 -2.81
C ILE A 305 10.13 -14.34 -3.21
N SER A 306 10.43 -14.83 -4.41
CA SER A 306 9.99 -16.12 -4.90
C SER A 306 11.08 -17.15 -4.68
N ASP A 307 11.49 -17.40 -3.44
CA ASP A 307 12.13 -18.69 -3.17
C ASP A 307 11.06 -19.76 -3.44
N GLY A 308 11.13 -20.39 -4.62
CA GLY A 308 10.18 -21.41 -5.05
C GLY A 308 10.17 -22.63 -4.13
N ASN A 309 11.14 -22.72 -3.21
CA ASN A 309 11.21 -23.75 -2.19
C ASN A 309 10.37 -23.42 -0.94
N LEU A 310 9.97 -22.16 -0.75
CA LEU A 310 9.16 -21.76 0.40
C LEU A 310 7.68 -22.11 0.17
N PRO A 311 6.97 -22.63 1.19
CA PRO A 311 5.54 -22.86 1.11
C PRO A 311 4.75 -21.56 0.89
N SER A 312 3.55 -21.66 0.33
CA SER A 312 2.63 -20.52 0.29
C SER A 312 2.29 -20.04 1.71
N ASN A 313 2.18 -18.72 1.90
CA ASN A 313 1.61 -18.15 3.12
C ASN A 313 0.16 -18.62 3.33
N PRO A 314 -0.28 -18.80 4.58
CA PRO A 314 -1.68 -19.05 4.88
C PRO A 314 -2.56 -17.86 4.49
N GLN A 315 -3.75 -18.14 3.95
CA GLN A 315 -4.75 -17.09 3.75
C GLN A 315 -5.22 -16.54 5.09
N ARG A 316 -5.66 -15.29 5.11
CA ARG A 316 -6.06 -14.63 6.36
C ARG A 316 -7.32 -13.81 6.23
N ALA A 317 -8.20 -13.99 7.19
CA ALA A 317 -9.36 -13.14 7.40
C ALA A 317 -9.09 -12.22 8.59
N ILE A 318 -8.91 -10.92 8.35
CA ILE A 318 -8.75 -9.92 9.41
C ILE A 318 -10.13 -9.43 9.82
N ILE A 319 -10.47 -9.57 11.09
CA ILE A 319 -11.75 -9.11 11.64
C ILE A 319 -11.47 -8.22 12.86
N TYR A 320 -11.84 -6.95 12.73
CA TYR A 320 -11.69 -5.97 13.79
C TYR A 320 -12.98 -5.89 14.62
N HIS A 321 -12.87 -6.03 15.95
CA HIS A 321 -14.02 -6.12 16.87
C HIS A 321 -15.13 -7.06 16.38
N PRO A 322 -14.82 -8.36 16.22
CA PRO A 322 -15.79 -9.30 15.69
C PRO A 322 -17.04 -9.39 16.59
N THR A 323 -18.22 -9.40 15.96
CA THR A 323 -19.43 -9.95 16.59
C THR A 323 -19.41 -11.47 16.40
N VAL A 324 -20.25 -12.20 17.13
CA VAL A 324 -20.40 -13.66 16.94
C VAL A 324 -20.71 -14.00 15.47
N SER A 325 -21.52 -13.18 14.79
CA SER A 325 -21.84 -13.34 13.37
C SER A 325 -20.61 -13.15 12.47
N HIS A 326 -19.71 -12.21 12.76
CA HIS A 326 -18.47 -12.04 12.02
C HIS A 326 -17.54 -13.25 12.15
N LEU A 327 -17.42 -13.83 13.36
CA LEU A 327 -16.63 -15.04 13.58
C LEU A 327 -17.19 -16.23 12.81
N MET A 328 -18.51 -16.44 12.87
CA MET A 328 -19.13 -17.55 12.13
C MET A 328 -18.98 -17.39 10.61
N ALA A 329 -19.11 -16.17 10.08
CA ALA A 329 -18.91 -15.91 8.66
C ALA A 329 -17.47 -16.19 8.21
N GLY A 330 -16.47 -15.76 8.99
CA GLY A 330 -15.05 -16.03 8.73
C GLY A 330 -14.73 -17.53 8.78
N SER A 331 -15.19 -18.22 9.82
CA SER A 331 -14.96 -19.67 10.01
C SER A 331 -15.67 -20.52 8.96
N CYS A 332 -16.93 -20.23 8.63
CA CYS A 332 -17.69 -20.99 7.63
C CYS A 332 -17.12 -20.85 6.21
N HIS A 333 -16.58 -19.68 5.85
CA HIS A 333 -15.89 -19.53 4.57
C HIS A 333 -14.63 -20.40 4.52
N ASN A 334 -13.83 -20.37 5.59
CA ASN A 334 -12.59 -21.13 5.67
C ASN A 334 -12.85 -22.65 5.66
N LEU A 335 -13.94 -23.11 6.29
CA LEU A 335 -14.37 -24.50 6.27
C LEU A 335 -14.88 -24.95 4.90
N ARG A 336 -15.57 -24.11 4.12
CA ARG A 336 -16.01 -24.46 2.75
C ARG A 336 -14.83 -24.71 1.80
N GLY A 337 -13.68 -24.07 2.03
CA GLY A 337 -12.43 -24.33 1.30
C GLY A 337 -11.70 -25.62 1.72
N ALA A 338 -12.07 -26.21 2.86
CA ALA A 338 -11.51 -27.47 3.36
C ALA A 338 -12.28 -28.72 2.89
N PHE A 339 -13.58 -28.58 2.61
CA PHE A 339 -14.45 -29.67 2.12
C PHE A 339 -14.68 -29.69 0.60
N SER A 340 -14.12 -28.74 -0.14
CA SER A 340 -14.11 -28.76 -1.61
C SER A 340 -12.76 -29.24 -2.11
N ARG A 341 -12.52 -30.55 -1.98
CA ARG A 341 -11.58 -31.36 -2.77
C ARG A 341 -11.85 -32.84 -2.55
#